data_AF-A0A554VHS7-F1
#
_entry.id   AF-A0A554VHS7-F1
#
_cell.length_a   1.000
_cell.length_b   1.000
_cell.length_c   1.000
_cell.angle_alpha   90.00
_cell.angle_beta   90.00
_cell.angle_gamma   90.00
#
_symmetry.space_group_name_H-M   'P 1'
#
loop_
_entity.id
_entity.type
_entity.pdbx_description
1 polymer ?
#
loop_
_entity_poly.entity_id
_entity_poly.type
_entity_poly.pdbx_seq_one_letter_code
_entity_poly.pdbx_strand_id
1 'polypeptide(L)'
;MKNPRDIERKINAAAGKFNVHLKKIAKQAEIDKKITNHISRHSFGNIAGSNIPVQMLQKLYRHSHLSTTISYQSNFDHTKTDEALNNVLDF
;
A
#
# COMPACT_ATOMS: atom_id res chain seq x y z
N MET A 1 14.23 10.02 -22.32
CA MET A 1 14.59 8.74 -21.65
C MET A 1 14.11 7.62 -22.55
N LYS A 2 14.97 6.70 -23.03
CA LYS A 2 14.57 5.70 -24.05
C LYS A 2 14.96 4.24 -23.76
N ASN A 3 15.76 3.93 -22.73
CA ASN A 3 16.09 2.54 -22.37
C ASN A 3 15.32 2.10 -21.11
N PRO A 4 14.44 1.08 -21.17
CA PRO A 4 13.70 0.56 -20.01
C PRO A 4 14.58 0.18 -18.82
N ARG A 5 15.76 -0.41 -19.07
CA ARG A 5 16.70 -0.80 -18.01
C ARG A 5 17.25 0.39 -17.24
N ASP A 6 17.49 1.51 -17.92
CA ASP A 6 17.96 2.73 -17.26
C ASP A 6 16.89 3.36 -16.37
N ILE A 7 15.61 3.26 -16.77
CA ILE A 7 14.48 3.72 -15.97
C ILE A 7 14.38 2.87 -14.70
N GLU A 8 14.41 1.55 -14.84
CA GLU A 8 14.36 0.61 -13.72
C GLU A 8 15.53 0.84 -12.74
N ARG A 9 16.77 0.98 -13.27
CA ARG A 9 17.94 1.26 -12.45
C ARG A 9 17.78 2.55 -11.64
N LYS A 10 17.23 3.60 -12.23
CA LYS A 10 16.97 4.88 -11.55
C LYS A 10 15.92 4.74 -10.46
N ILE A 11 14.85 4.00 -10.72
CA ILE A 11 13.80 3.70 -9.72
C ILE A 11 14.39 2.93 -8.55
N ASN A 12 15.16 1.87 -8.81
CA ASN A 12 15.80 1.06 -7.78
C ASN A 12 16.80 1.87 -6.95
N ALA A 13 17.61 2.72 -7.59
CA ALA A 13 18.52 3.62 -6.89
C ALA A 13 17.78 4.60 -5.97
N ALA A 14 16.68 5.19 -6.44
CA ALA A 14 15.85 6.08 -5.63
C ALA A 14 15.19 5.34 -4.45
N ALA A 15 14.61 4.16 -4.71
CA ALA A 15 14.02 3.31 -3.67
C ALA A 15 15.05 2.92 -2.60
N GLY A 16 16.28 2.60 -3.02
CA GLY A 16 17.41 2.34 -2.12
C GLY A 16 17.70 3.52 -1.19
N LYS A 17 17.76 4.75 -1.74
CA LYS A 17 17.96 5.97 -0.94
C LYS A 17 16.83 6.17 0.08
N PHE A 18 15.58 6.03 -0.33
CA PHE A 18 14.44 6.16 0.58
C PHE A 18 14.45 5.10 1.68
N ASN A 19 14.82 3.85 1.39
CA ASN A 19 14.94 2.80 2.39
C ASN A 19 16.01 3.11 3.45
N VAL A 20 17.09 3.82 3.11
CA VAL A 20 18.08 4.29 4.10
C VAL A 20 17.46 5.29 5.06
N HIS A 21 16.65 6.23 4.57
CA HIS A 21 15.95 7.18 5.42
C HIS A 21 14.85 6.52 6.26
N LEU A 22 14.10 5.59 5.69
CA LEU A 22 13.09 4.81 6.42
C LEU A 22 13.67 4.05 7.60
N LYS A 23 14.88 3.48 7.46
CA LYS A 23 15.58 2.82 8.59
C LYS A 23 15.90 3.79 9.73
N LYS A 24 16.30 5.03 9.40
CA LYS A 24 16.58 6.05 10.42
C LYS A 24 15.30 6.45 11.17
N ILE A 25 14.21 6.66 10.42
CA ILE A 25 12.90 6.96 10.99
C ILE A 25 12.41 5.80 11.86
N ALA A 26 12.54 4.55 11.39
CA ALA A 26 12.16 3.37 12.15
C ALA A 26 12.88 3.30 13.50
N LYS A 27 14.19 3.59 13.52
CA LYS A 27 14.96 3.65 14.77
C LYS A 27 14.47 4.73 15.72
N GLN A 28 14.12 5.91 15.21
CA GLN A 28 13.61 7.03 16.01
C GLN A 28 12.19 6.76 16.54
N ALA A 29 11.40 5.99 15.81
CA ALA A 29 10.04 5.59 16.18
C ALA A 29 10.01 4.26 16.98
N GLU A 30 11.16 3.72 17.37
CA GLU A 30 11.28 2.45 18.10
C GLU A 30 10.58 1.27 17.41
N ILE A 31 10.65 1.23 16.08
CA ILE A 31 10.10 0.13 15.27
C ILE A 31 11.21 -0.87 14.96
N ASP A 32 11.15 -2.03 15.63
CA ASP A 32 12.12 -3.12 15.42
C ASP A 32 11.90 -3.90 14.11
N LYS A 33 10.70 -3.80 13.53
CA LYS A 33 10.37 -4.46 12.27
C LYS A 33 11.11 -3.80 11.10
N LYS A 34 11.56 -4.62 10.14
CA LYS A 34 12.16 -4.13 8.89
C LYS A 34 11.14 -3.29 8.10
N ILE A 35 11.44 -2.01 7.89
CA ILE A 35 10.65 -1.13 7.02
C ILE A 35 11.35 -0.95 5.66
N THR A 36 10.57 -1.05 4.60
CA THR A 36 10.94 -0.67 3.23
C THR A 36 9.76 0.04 2.59
N ASN A 37 9.97 0.78 1.50
CA ASN A 37 8.88 1.43 0.76
C ASN A 37 7.73 0.48 0.43
N HIS A 38 8.05 -0.75 -0.01
CA HIS A 38 7.05 -1.76 -0.35
C HIS A 38 6.25 -2.20 0.88
N ILE A 39 6.93 -2.46 2.01
CA ILE A 39 6.27 -2.85 3.26
C ILE A 39 5.39 -1.71 3.80
N SER A 40 5.89 -0.47 3.78
CA SER A 40 5.11 0.71 4.19
C SER A 40 3.85 0.87 3.34
N ARG A 41 3.96 0.68 2.01
CA ARG A 41 2.82 0.75 1.09
C ARG A 41 1.77 -0.33 1.39
N HIS A 42 2.21 -1.57 1.63
CA HIS A 42 1.31 -2.68 2.01
C HIS A 42 0.64 -2.44 3.36
N SER A 43 1.40 -1.99 4.36
CA SER A 43 0.87 -1.65 5.67
C SER A 43 -0.21 -0.56 5.58
N PHE A 44 0.04 0.48 4.78
CA PHE A 44 -0.96 1.52 4.53
C PHE A 44 -2.20 0.95 3.81
N GLY A 45 -2.02 0.11 2.79
CA GLY A 45 -3.12 -0.54 2.06
C GLY A 45 -4.05 -1.33 2.97
N ASN A 46 -3.46 -2.17 3.82
CA ASN A 46 -4.17 -3.00 4.77
C ASN A 46 -4.98 -2.17 5.80
N ILE A 47 -4.36 -1.14 6.39
CA ILE A 47 -5.02 -0.28 7.38
C ILE A 47 -6.11 0.59 6.74
N ALA A 48 -5.81 1.19 5.58
CA ALA A 48 -6.69 2.17 4.96
C ALA A 48 -7.92 1.51 4.30
N GLY A 49 -7.79 0.26 3.83
CA GLY A 49 -8.89 -0.47 3.19
C GLY A 49 -10.10 -0.69 4.09
N SER A 50 -9.95 -0.65 5.42
CA SER A 50 -11.07 -0.79 6.38
C SER A 50 -11.71 0.54 6.77
N ASN A 51 -11.00 1.65 6.58
CA ASN A 51 -11.36 2.93 7.19
C ASN A 51 -11.68 4.03 6.16
N ILE A 52 -11.31 3.82 4.89
CA ILE A 52 -11.41 4.85 3.85
C ILE A 52 -12.23 4.30 2.68
N PRO A 53 -13.28 5.02 2.22
CA PRO A 53 -14.02 4.64 1.02
C PRO A 53 -13.11 4.46 -0.21
N VAL A 54 -13.40 3.45 -1.03
CA VAL A 54 -12.55 3.06 -2.16
C VAL A 54 -12.32 4.18 -3.18
N GLN A 55 -13.28 5.10 -3.35
CA GLN A 55 -13.16 6.27 -4.23
C GLN A 55 -12.16 7.31 -3.69
N MET A 56 -12.04 7.42 -2.38
CA MET A 56 -11.04 8.28 -1.72
C MET A 56 -9.66 7.62 -1.76
N LEU A 57 -9.59 6.31 -1.57
CA LEU A 57 -8.36 5.53 -1.74
C LEU A 57 -7.79 5.66 -3.16
N GLN A 58 -8.63 5.63 -4.19
CA GLN A 58 -8.20 5.87 -5.57
C GLN A 58 -7.44 7.19 -5.71
N LYS A 59 -7.95 8.27 -5.10
CA LYS A 59 -7.29 9.60 -5.13
C LYS A 59 -5.98 9.58 -4.34
N LEU A 60 -5.96 8.95 -3.16
CA LEU A 60 -4.76 8.83 -2.31
C LEU A 60 -3.65 8.01 -2.98
N TYR A 61 -4.02 6.92 -3.66
CA TYR A 61 -3.08 6.13 -4.46
C TYR A 61 -2.71 6.77 -5.80
N ARG A 62 -3.45 7.81 -6.21
CA ARG A 62 -3.34 8.45 -7.53
C ARG A 62 -3.52 7.44 -8.68
N HIS A 63 -4.42 6.49 -8.50
CA HIS A 63 -4.80 5.57 -9.56
C HIS A 63 -5.79 6.25 -10.50
N SER A 64 -5.59 6.07 -11.81
CA SER A 64 -6.48 6.64 -12.83
C SER A 64 -7.84 5.93 -12.88
N HIS A 65 -7.89 4.66 -12.52
CA HIS A 65 -9.09 3.83 -12.60
C HIS A 65 -9.42 3.19 -11.25
N LEU A 66 -10.71 3.12 -10.95
CA LEU A 66 -11.19 2.53 -9.70
C LEU A 66 -10.89 1.03 -9.63
N SER A 67 -10.97 0.34 -10.78
CA SER A 67 -10.62 -1.08 -10.91
C SER A 67 -9.20 -1.38 -10.40
N THR A 68 -8.23 -0.51 -10.70
CA THR A 68 -6.85 -0.65 -10.19
C THR A 68 -6.79 -0.60 -8.66
N THR A 69 -7.63 0.24 -8.04
CA THR A 69 -7.70 0.36 -6.58
C THR A 69 -8.38 -0.87 -5.96
N ILE A 70 -9.43 -1.39 -6.59
CA ILE A 70 -10.12 -2.60 -6.16
C ILE A 70 -9.17 -3.81 -6.24
N SER A 71 -8.52 -4.02 -7.38
CA SER A 71 -7.55 -5.11 -7.56
C SER A 71 -6.32 -4.98 -6.65
N TYR A 72 -5.92 -3.76 -6.28
CA TYR A 72 -4.89 -3.56 -5.28
C TYR A 72 -5.40 -3.96 -3.89
N GLN A 73 -6.60 -3.52 -3.51
CA GLN A 73 -7.21 -3.81 -2.21
C GLN A 73 -7.56 -5.29 -2.00
N SER A 74 -7.91 -6.01 -3.07
CA SER A 74 -8.19 -7.45 -3.01
C SER A 74 -6.98 -8.30 -2.58
N ASN A 75 -5.76 -7.75 -2.60
CA ASN A 75 -4.57 -8.44 -2.09
C ASN A 75 -4.45 -8.41 -0.55
N PHE A 76 -5.31 -7.64 0.14
CA PHE A 76 -5.30 -7.50 1.60
C PHE A 76 -6.54 -8.10 2.26
N ASP A 77 -7.56 -8.45 1.48
CA ASP A 77 -8.90 -8.70 2.00
C ASP A 77 -9.28 -10.18 1.89
N HIS A 78 -9.08 -10.90 3.00
CA HIS A 78 -9.55 -12.29 3.14
C HIS A 78 -10.59 -12.45 4.25
N THR A 79 -10.83 -11.42 5.07
CA THR A 79 -11.66 -11.53 6.28
C THR A 79 -12.91 -10.65 6.26
N LYS A 80 -12.98 -9.61 5.41
CA LYS A 80 -14.15 -8.69 5.42
C LYS A 80 -15.34 -9.24 4.65
N THR A 81 -15.14 -10.20 3.77
CA THR A 81 -16.26 -10.81 3.02
C THR A 81 -17.23 -11.47 3.99
N ASP A 82 -16.72 -12.15 5.01
CA ASP A 82 -17.52 -12.82 6.03
C ASP A 82 -18.23 -11.81 6.96
N GLU A 83 -17.54 -10.73 7.32
CA GLU A 83 -18.10 -9.67 8.17
C GLU A 83 -19.19 -8.85 7.44
N ALA A 84 -19.00 -8.57 6.15
CA ALA A 84 -20.00 -7.92 5.31
C ALA A 84 -21.23 -8.82 5.09
N LEU A 85 -21.01 -10.14 4.97
CA LEU A 85 -22.10 -11.10 4.86
C LEU A 85 -22.94 -11.15 6.15
N ASN A 86 -22.31 -11.20 7.32
CA ASN A 86 -23.02 -11.19 8.60
C ASN A 86 -23.86 -9.93 8.80
N ASN A 87 -23.35 -8.75 8.43
CA ASN A 87 -24.10 -7.49 8.48
C ASN A 87 -25.36 -7.48 7.59
N VAL A 88 -25.44 -8.35 6.59
CA VAL A 88 -26.61 -8.50 5.71
C VAL A 88 -27.52 -9.64 6.15
N LEU A 89 -27.04 -10.60 6.94
CA LEU A 89 -27.81 -11.76 7.40
C LEU A 89 -28.43 -11.57 8.78
N ASP A 90 -27.89 -10.71 9.64
CA ASP A 90 -28.37 -10.43 11.00
C ASP A 90 -29.55 -9.40 11.05
N PHE A 91 -30.50 -9.47 10.10
CA PHE A 91 -31.74 -8.67 10.13
C PHE A 91 -32.85 -9.32 10.95
#